data_AF-A0A3B0PIR0-F1
#
_entry.id   AF-A0A3B0PIR0-F1
#
_cell.length_a   1.000
_cell.length_b   1.000
_cell.length_c   1.000
_cell.angle_alpha   90.00
_cell.angle_beta   90.00
_cell.angle_gamma   90.00
#
_symmetry.space_group_name_H-M   'P 1'
#
loop_
_entity.id
_entity.type
_entity.pdbx_description
1 polymer ?
#
loop_
_entity_poly.entity_id
_entity_poly.type
_entity_poly.pdbx_seq_one_letter_code
_entity_poly.pdbx_strand_id
1 'polypeptide(L)'
;MEKNTKKTHSSSKKMLLVQAKVNNKLKDYTFKTEGGVVLFEFTSHYDGVKLYNKLVEMFCSQKEKVEVDLDSFLTATNADSETVALLVACAIEYASVIPFTRKTKPDTKPSFIVKVSKEFKAAYDAAKNVAEALTLSRRLQDTPSDVLYPETFVDLFKAEFKDLKNVKLSVYNKEQIKKMGLNLLYGVNKGSERECRFLVVEYLNNKSSKEKFAYVGKGITYDSGGMNLKTGPHMRHMKYDMSGAAIVVSTVLALAKNKIKTNVVALAPLTENLIGPKAQRPDDIVVAYNKKTVEIDNTDAEGRLVLADAISYAALDVKATRIFDVATLTGLMSYILGKTYTGVFSTSDKFW
;
A
#
# COMPACT_ATOMS: atom_id res chain seq x y z
N MET A 1 18.22 14.99 -61.89
CA MET A 1 18.88 15.35 -60.61
C MET A 1 17.80 15.83 -59.65
N GLU A 2 17.17 14.88 -58.95
CA GLU A 2 16.06 15.14 -58.04
C GLU A 2 16.55 15.76 -56.73
N LYS A 3 15.88 16.85 -56.32
CA LYS A 3 16.12 17.54 -55.06
C LYS A 3 15.61 16.68 -53.90
N ASN A 4 16.54 16.17 -53.11
CA ASN A 4 16.29 15.44 -51.89
C ASN A 4 15.93 16.42 -50.76
N THR A 5 14.64 16.72 -50.57
CA THR A 5 14.15 17.43 -49.39
C THR A 5 14.07 16.48 -48.20
N LYS A 6 15.12 16.49 -47.38
CA LYS A 6 15.09 15.89 -46.03
C LYS A 6 14.00 16.60 -45.21
N LYS A 7 12.83 15.96 -45.07
CA LYS A 7 11.88 16.26 -44.00
C LYS A 7 12.54 15.89 -42.67
N THR A 8 13.10 16.88 -41.99
CA THR A 8 13.41 16.78 -40.56
C THR A 8 12.10 16.61 -39.80
N HIS A 9 11.76 15.39 -39.40
CA HIS A 9 10.74 15.14 -38.39
C HIS A 9 11.24 15.68 -37.04
N SER A 10 11.01 16.97 -36.80
CA SER A 10 10.99 17.53 -35.46
C SER A 10 9.72 17.00 -34.77
N SER A 11 9.82 15.81 -34.16
CA SER A 11 8.78 15.33 -33.24
C SER A 11 8.95 16.06 -31.90
N SER A 12 8.65 17.35 -31.86
CA SER A 12 8.39 18.01 -30.57
C SER A 12 7.16 17.33 -29.99
N LYS A 13 7.33 16.37 -29.09
CA LYS A 13 6.21 15.80 -28.33
C LYS A 13 5.49 16.98 -27.69
N LYS A 14 4.27 17.26 -28.15
CA LYS A 14 3.45 18.37 -27.64
C LYS A 14 3.22 18.10 -26.15
N MET A 15 3.47 19.11 -25.33
CA MET A 15 3.27 19.05 -23.89
C MET A 15 1.89 19.67 -23.62
N LEU A 16 1.02 18.92 -22.95
CA LEU A 16 -0.31 19.37 -22.58
C LEU A 16 -0.28 19.95 -21.17
N LEU A 17 -0.70 21.20 -20.98
CA LEU A 17 -0.74 21.83 -19.66
C LEU A 17 -2.10 21.56 -18.99
N VAL A 18 -2.12 21.19 -17.71
CA VAL A 18 -3.33 21.07 -16.89
C VAL A 18 -3.27 22.12 -15.79
N GLN A 19 -4.31 22.95 -15.71
CA GLN A 19 -4.44 23.98 -14.67
C GLN A 19 -5.81 23.93 -14.03
N ALA A 20 -5.88 24.27 -12.75
CA ALA A 20 -7.13 24.35 -12.02
C ALA A 20 -7.74 25.75 -12.10
N LYS A 21 -9.07 25.85 -12.12
CA LYS A 21 -9.80 27.11 -12.05
C LYS A 21 -10.97 27.00 -11.09
N VAL A 22 -11.08 27.96 -10.17
CA VAL A 22 -12.24 28.06 -9.28
C VAL A 22 -13.44 28.58 -10.07
N ASN A 23 -14.55 27.84 -10.04
CA ASN A 23 -15.82 28.27 -10.61
C ASN A 23 -16.95 28.09 -9.57
N ASN A 24 -17.31 29.18 -8.89
CA ASN A 24 -18.33 29.17 -7.83
C ASN A 24 -19.76 28.89 -8.32
N LYS A 25 -20.00 28.85 -9.64
CA LYS A 25 -21.30 28.51 -10.24
C LYS A 25 -21.40 27.04 -10.65
N LEU A 26 -20.32 26.27 -10.52
CA LEU A 26 -20.26 24.87 -10.90
C LEU A 26 -21.01 24.02 -9.88
N LYS A 27 -21.80 23.06 -10.36
CA LYS A 27 -22.46 22.06 -9.49
C LYS A 27 -21.62 20.81 -9.25
N ASP A 28 -20.64 20.55 -10.12
CA ASP A 28 -19.80 19.34 -10.12
C ASP A 28 -18.47 19.59 -10.86
N TYR A 29 -17.49 18.68 -10.78
CA TYR A 29 -16.15 18.83 -11.36
C TYR A 29 -16.12 18.59 -12.88
N THR A 30 -15.51 19.49 -13.65
CA THR A 30 -15.38 19.34 -15.10
C THR A 30 -13.97 19.63 -15.60
N PHE A 31 -13.63 19.13 -16.79
CA PHE A 31 -12.43 19.56 -17.48
C PHE A 31 -12.70 19.74 -18.97
N LYS A 32 -12.07 20.75 -19.57
CA LYS A 32 -12.16 21.06 -21.01
C LYS A 32 -10.80 21.38 -21.58
N THR A 33 -10.58 21.02 -22.84
CA THR A 33 -9.31 21.23 -23.52
C THR A 33 -9.44 22.39 -24.50
N GLU A 34 -8.65 23.45 -24.30
CA GLU A 34 -8.61 24.64 -25.15
C GLU A 34 -7.14 24.98 -25.46
N GLY A 35 -6.77 25.02 -26.74
CA GLY A 35 -5.43 25.47 -27.15
C GLY A 35 -4.23 24.65 -26.65
N GLY A 36 -4.44 23.39 -26.21
CA GLY A 36 -3.38 22.58 -25.59
C GLY A 36 -3.26 22.77 -24.06
N VAL A 37 -4.24 23.43 -23.46
CA VAL A 37 -4.43 23.52 -22.01
C VAL A 37 -5.71 22.78 -21.63
N VAL A 38 -5.66 21.94 -20.61
CA VAL A 38 -6.81 21.35 -19.94
C VAL A 38 -7.12 22.20 -18.72
N LEU A 39 -8.27 22.88 -18.75
CA LEU A 39 -8.78 23.62 -17.62
C LEU A 39 -9.64 22.69 -16.77
N PHE A 40 -9.20 22.40 -15.55
CA PHE A 40 -9.94 21.63 -14.56
C PHE A 40 -10.73 22.61 -13.67
N GLU A 41 -12.05 22.64 -13.82
CA GLU A 41 -12.92 23.54 -13.08
C GLU A 41 -13.51 22.85 -11.86
N PHE A 42 -13.44 23.52 -10.73
CA PHE A 42 -14.00 23.02 -9.47
C PHE A 42 -14.39 24.17 -8.53
N THR A 43 -15.12 23.86 -7.46
CA THR A 43 -15.56 24.82 -6.45
C THR A 43 -14.52 24.92 -5.32
N SER A 44 -14.44 26.09 -4.67
CA SER A 44 -13.56 26.28 -3.51
C SER A 44 -13.91 25.35 -2.33
N HIS A 45 -15.17 24.96 -2.23
CA HIS A 45 -15.65 23.92 -1.32
C HIS A 45 -15.77 22.63 -2.11
N TYR A 46 -14.97 21.61 -1.77
CA TYR A 46 -14.86 20.39 -2.56
C TYR A 46 -15.00 19.14 -1.68
N ASP A 47 -15.55 18.09 -2.27
CA ASP A 47 -15.51 16.73 -1.74
C ASP A 47 -14.24 16.03 -2.23
N GLY A 48 -13.35 15.65 -1.31
CA GLY A 48 -12.04 15.08 -1.66
C GLY A 48 -12.11 13.76 -2.42
N VAL A 49 -13.12 12.92 -2.17
CA VAL A 49 -13.30 11.64 -2.87
C VAL A 49 -13.72 11.89 -4.31
N LYS A 50 -14.68 12.79 -4.53
CA LYS A 50 -15.12 13.18 -5.89
C LYS A 50 -14.00 13.87 -6.66
N LEU A 51 -13.25 14.77 -6.00
CA LEU A 51 -12.11 15.45 -6.61
C LEU A 51 -11.06 14.42 -7.06
N TYR A 52 -10.66 13.50 -6.19
CA TYR A 52 -9.73 12.42 -6.52
C TYR A 52 -10.19 11.59 -7.71
N ASN A 53 -11.44 11.12 -7.69
CA ASN A 53 -11.98 10.30 -8.77
C ASN A 53 -11.99 11.04 -10.11
N LYS A 54 -12.32 12.34 -10.11
CA LYS A 54 -12.30 13.15 -11.33
C LYS A 54 -10.88 13.42 -11.82
N LEU A 55 -9.92 13.63 -10.92
CA LEU A 55 -8.50 13.76 -11.27
C LEU A 55 -7.98 12.46 -11.90
N VAL A 56 -8.30 11.30 -11.32
CA VAL A 56 -7.92 10.00 -11.88
C VAL A 56 -8.52 9.80 -13.27
N GLU A 57 -9.81 10.07 -13.45
CA GLU A 57 -10.48 10.01 -14.76
C GLU A 57 -9.77 10.89 -15.79
N MET A 58 -9.53 12.16 -15.44
CA MET A 58 -8.86 13.12 -16.31
C MET A 58 -7.44 12.66 -16.65
N PHE A 59 -6.61 12.31 -15.66
CA PHE A 59 -5.22 11.94 -15.89
C PHE A 59 -5.10 10.62 -16.67
N CYS A 60 -5.94 9.63 -16.41
CA CYS A 60 -5.95 8.38 -17.17
C CYS A 60 -6.35 8.55 -18.64
N SER A 61 -7.13 9.58 -18.96
CA SER A 61 -7.55 9.87 -20.35
C SER A 61 -6.44 10.48 -21.21
N GLN A 62 -5.34 10.94 -20.59
CA GLN A 62 -4.25 11.60 -21.30
C GLN A 62 -3.36 10.60 -22.04
N LYS A 63 -2.93 10.96 -23.25
CA LYS A 63 -2.06 10.13 -24.11
C LYS A 63 -0.69 10.74 -24.36
N GLU A 64 -0.53 12.01 -24.05
CA GLU A 64 0.70 12.78 -24.26
C GLU A 64 1.45 13.00 -22.95
N LYS A 65 2.56 13.74 -23.04
CA LYS A 65 3.25 14.23 -21.86
C LYS A 65 2.47 15.41 -21.29
N VAL A 66 2.11 15.32 -20.01
CA VAL A 66 1.24 16.26 -19.32
C VAL A 66 2.07 17.07 -18.33
N GLU A 67 1.94 18.38 -18.36
CA GLU A 67 2.44 19.26 -17.32
C GLU A 67 1.27 19.62 -16.39
N VAL A 68 1.43 19.40 -15.09
CA VAL A 68 0.41 19.69 -14.08
C VAL A 68 0.87 20.91 -13.29
N ASP A 69 0.14 22.01 -13.41
CA ASP A 69 0.34 23.22 -12.63
C ASP A 69 -0.32 23.07 -11.26
N LEU A 70 0.45 22.55 -10.29
CA LEU A 70 -0.05 22.30 -8.94
C LEU A 70 -0.37 23.59 -8.20
N ASP A 71 0.37 24.67 -8.44
CA ASP A 71 0.13 25.96 -7.79
C ASP A 71 -1.29 26.47 -8.06
N SER A 72 -1.80 26.27 -9.28
CA SER A 72 -3.18 26.58 -9.64
C SER A 72 -4.21 25.78 -8.84
N PHE A 73 -3.95 24.50 -8.54
CA PHE A 73 -4.83 23.69 -7.68
C PHE A 73 -4.80 24.18 -6.22
N LEU A 74 -3.62 24.52 -5.70
CA LEU A 74 -3.44 24.92 -4.31
C LEU A 74 -3.98 26.34 -4.04
N THR A 75 -3.74 27.28 -4.96
CA THR A 75 -4.27 28.64 -4.89
C THR A 75 -5.80 28.63 -4.93
N ALA A 76 -6.38 27.69 -5.67
CA ALA A 76 -7.82 27.56 -5.80
C ALA A 76 -8.54 27.07 -4.52
N THR A 77 -7.84 26.44 -3.58
CA THR A 77 -8.45 25.87 -2.35
C THR A 77 -8.18 26.63 -1.06
N ASN A 78 -7.37 27.69 -1.09
CA ASN A 78 -7.14 28.70 -0.04
C ASN A 78 -6.76 28.23 1.40
N ALA A 79 -6.86 26.95 1.77
CA ALA A 79 -6.55 26.45 3.11
C ALA A 79 -6.19 24.95 3.19
N ASP A 80 -6.45 24.14 2.15
CA ASP A 80 -6.30 22.67 2.21
C ASP A 80 -5.20 22.15 1.27
N SER A 81 -4.06 22.84 1.26
CA SER A 81 -2.98 22.62 0.29
C SER A 81 -2.35 21.23 0.42
N GLU A 82 -2.19 20.71 1.64
CA GLU A 82 -1.62 19.36 1.85
C GLU A 82 -2.54 18.26 1.30
N THR A 83 -3.84 18.34 1.57
CA THR A 83 -4.81 17.37 1.05
C THR A 83 -4.88 17.43 -0.46
N VAL A 84 -4.98 18.63 -1.06
CA VAL A 84 -5.00 18.76 -2.52
C VAL A 84 -3.71 18.24 -3.15
N ALA A 85 -2.55 18.56 -2.58
CA ALA A 85 -1.27 18.03 -3.05
C ALA A 85 -1.25 16.51 -2.99
N LEU A 86 -1.78 15.90 -1.92
CA LEU A 86 -1.92 14.46 -1.79
C LEU A 86 -2.86 13.87 -2.84
N LEU A 87 -4.05 14.44 -3.04
CA LEU A 87 -5.02 13.95 -4.01
C LEU A 87 -4.47 14.01 -5.44
N VAL A 88 -3.81 15.11 -5.81
CA VAL A 88 -3.17 15.27 -7.12
C VAL A 88 -2.01 14.28 -7.28
N ALA A 89 -1.13 14.16 -6.28
CA ALA A 89 -0.03 13.20 -6.32
C ALA A 89 -0.53 11.75 -6.46
N CYS A 90 -1.53 11.35 -5.67
CA CYS A 90 -2.15 10.03 -5.77
C CYS A 90 -2.79 9.79 -7.14
N ALA A 91 -3.48 10.78 -7.71
CA ALA A 91 -4.11 10.63 -9.02
C ALA A 91 -3.07 10.54 -10.15
N ILE A 92 -1.96 11.30 -10.07
CA ILE A 92 -0.83 11.19 -11.00
C ILE A 92 -0.20 9.80 -10.91
N GLU A 93 0.12 9.34 -9.70
CA GLU A 93 0.71 8.01 -9.48
C GLU A 93 -0.21 6.91 -10.03
N TYR A 94 -1.52 6.96 -9.73
CA TYR A 94 -2.51 6.03 -10.27
C TYR A 94 -2.49 5.99 -11.80
N ALA A 95 -2.47 7.15 -12.45
CA ALA A 95 -2.51 7.24 -13.91
C ALA A 95 -1.20 6.81 -14.58
N SER A 96 -0.07 6.99 -13.88
CA SER A 96 1.28 6.72 -14.41
C SER A 96 1.68 5.26 -14.31
N VAL A 97 1.18 4.55 -13.29
CA VAL A 97 1.64 3.20 -12.99
C VAL A 97 1.01 2.19 -13.94
N ILE A 98 1.87 1.28 -14.42
CA ILE A 98 1.44 0.11 -15.18
C ILE A 98 1.21 -1.02 -14.16
N PRO A 99 -0.04 -1.51 -14.02
CA PRO A 99 -0.30 -2.69 -13.21
C PRO A 99 0.53 -3.89 -13.66
N PHE A 100 0.72 -4.88 -12.79
CA PHE A 100 1.44 -6.09 -13.17
C PHE A 100 0.84 -6.69 -14.44
N THR A 101 1.67 -6.89 -15.46
CA THR A 101 1.27 -7.44 -16.75
C THR A 101 2.38 -8.28 -17.36
N ARG A 102 2.03 -9.44 -17.92
CA ARG A 102 2.91 -10.26 -18.77
C ARG A 102 2.57 -10.11 -20.26
N LYS A 103 1.74 -9.12 -20.62
CA LYS A 103 1.42 -8.85 -22.03
C LYS A 103 2.68 -8.45 -22.79
N THR A 104 2.82 -8.96 -24.01
CA THR A 104 3.96 -8.66 -24.89
C THR A 104 3.93 -7.25 -25.44
N LYS A 105 2.74 -6.66 -25.60
CA LYS A 105 2.57 -5.25 -25.95
C LYS A 105 2.54 -4.41 -24.67
N PRO A 106 3.50 -3.48 -24.47
CA PRO A 106 3.49 -2.62 -23.30
C PRO A 106 2.28 -1.67 -23.34
N ASP A 107 1.61 -1.52 -22.20
CA ASP A 107 0.60 -0.50 -22.04
C ASP A 107 1.28 0.87 -22.11
N THR A 108 0.68 1.80 -22.87
CA THR A 108 1.15 3.19 -22.91
C THR A 108 0.38 3.97 -21.87
N LYS A 109 1.11 4.60 -20.94
CA LYS A 109 0.55 5.48 -19.91
C LYS A 109 1.05 6.91 -20.11
N PRO A 110 0.26 7.91 -19.70
CA PRO A 110 0.72 9.29 -19.70
C PRO A 110 1.92 9.46 -18.77
N SER A 111 2.73 10.47 -19.09
CA SER A 111 3.86 10.89 -18.24
C SER A 111 3.60 12.30 -17.76
N PHE A 112 3.90 12.58 -16.49
CA PHE A 112 3.56 13.85 -15.85
C PHE A 112 4.82 14.61 -15.43
N ILE A 113 4.82 15.93 -15.64
CA ILE A 113 5.72 16.88 -15.00
C ILE A 113 4.88 17.73 -14.06
N VAL A 114 5.23 17.81 -12.78
CA VAL A 114 4.55 18.69 -11.85
C VAL A 114 5.31 20.01 -11.73
N LYS A 115 4.65 21.11 -12.07
CA LYS A 115 5.10 22.47 -11.78
C LYS A 115 4.56 22.89 -10.42
N VAL A 116 5.47 23.25 -9.53
CA VAL A 116 5.17 23.68 -8.17
C VAL A 116 6.17 24.75 -7.75
N SER A 117 5.68 25.82 -7.16
CA SER A 117 6.47 26.91 -6.59
C SER A 117 7.29 26.45 -5.39
N LYS A 118 8.30 27.24 -5.02
CA LYS A 118 9.14 26.97 -3.84
C LYS A 118 8.33 26.88 -2.55
N GLU A 119 7.26 27.66 -2.45
CA GLU A 119 6.36 27.68 -1.29
C GLU A 119 5.68 26.33 -1.05
N PHE A 120 5.18 25.70 -2.11
CA PHE A 120 4.44 24.43 -2.00
C PHE A 120 5.30 23.17 -2.22
N LYS A 121 6.59 23.33 -2.53
CA LYS A 121 7.48 22.22 -2.86
C LYS A 121 7.56 21.17 -1.75
N ALA A 122 7.65 21.60 -0.49
CA ALA A 122 7.76 20.69 0.64
C ALA A 122 6.49 19.86 0.86
N ALA A 123 5.31 20.50 0.75
CA ALA A 123 4.02 19.82 0.84
C ALA A 123 3.85 18.81 -0.30
N TYR A 124 4.21 19.19 -1.53
CA TYR A 124 4.17 18.28 -2.68
C TYR A 124 5.13 17.10 -2.54
N ASP A 125 6.36 17.32 -2.09
CA ASP A 125 7.32 16.23 -1.88
C ASP A 125 6.85 15.23 -0.82
N ALA A 126 6.24 15.74 0.26
CA ALA A 126 5.64 14.91 1.29
C ALA A 126 4.47 14.07 0.75
N ALA A 127 3.57 14.72 0.01
CA ALA A 127 2.43 14.09 -0.67
C ALA A 127 2.88 13.02 -1.68
N LYS A 128 3.91 13.31 -2.47
CA LYS A 128 4.48 12.38 -3.45
C LYS A 128 5.03 11.12 -2.76
N ASN A 129 5.77 11.27 -1.67
CA ASN A 129 6.28 10.12 -0.90
C ASN A 129 5.15 9.21 -0.38
N VAL A 130 4.02 9.80 0.04
CA VAL A 130 2.83 9.05 0.47
C VAL A 130 2.16 8.36 -0.73
N ALA A 131 1.99 9.07 -1.85
CA ALA A 131 1.39 8.53 -3.07
C ALA A 131 2.20 7.35 -3.63
N GLU A 132 3.53 7.45 -3.66
CA GLU A 132 4.43 6.35 -4.06
C GLU A 132 4.28 5.12 -3.15
N ALA A 133 4.18 5.31 -1.83
CA ALA A 133 3.99 4.22 -0.88
C ALA A 133 2.60 3.55 -0.99
N LEU A 134 1.55 4.34 -1.25
CA LEU A 134 0.21 3.84 -1.54
C LEU A 134 0.21 3.01 -2.83
N THR A 135 0.82 3.53 -3.89
CA THR A 135 1.00 2.83 -5.16
C THR A 135 1.81 1.55 -5.01
N LEU A 136 2.86 1.58 -4.18
CA LEU A 136 3.63 0.38 -3.86
C LEU A 136 2.73 -0.70 -3.25
N SER A 137 1.89 -0.35 -2.28
CA SER A 137 0.95 -1.30 -1.67
C SER A 137 0.01 -1.91 -2.71
N ARG A 138 -0.53 -1.10 -3.62
CA ARG A 138 -1.36 -1.56 -4.74
C ARG A 138 -0.62 -2.46 -5.71
N ARG A 139 0.63 -2.13 -6.03
CA ARG A 139 1.48 -2.95 -6.91
C ARG A 139 1.68 -4.34 -6.33
N LEU A 140 1.91 -4.44 -5.02
CA LEU A 140 2.04 -5.73 -4.35
C LEU A 140 0.73 -6.51 -4.40
N GLN A 141 -0.40 -5.87 -4.08
CA GLN A 141 -1.73 -6.46 -4.19
C GLN A 141 -2.02 -7.00 -5.60
N ASP A 142 -1.66 -6.25 -6.63
CA ASP A 142 -1.86 -6.64 -8.02
C ASP A 142 -0.91 -7.75 -8.49
N THR A 143 0.24 -7.90 -7.85
CA THR A 143 1.25 -8.89 -8.24
C THR A 143 0.74 -10.31 -7.94
N PRO A 144 0.74 -11.22 -8.94
CA PRO A 144 0.36 -12.61 -8.73
C PRO A 144 1.24 -13.32 -7.69
N SER A 145 0.65 -14.24 -6.93
CA SER A 145 1.35 -14.94 -5.85
C SER A 145 2.45 -15.89 -6.33
N ASP A 146 2.49 -16.29 -7.61
CA ASP A 146 3.66 -17.01 -8.15
C ASP A 146 4.91 -16.12 -8.21
N VAL A 147 4.72 -14.79 -8.29
CA VAL A 147 5.79 -13.78 -8.30
C VAL A 147 6.00 -13.16 -6.91
N LEU A 148 4.93 -12.82 -6.19
CA LEU A 148 4.98 -12.23 -4.84
C LEU A 148 4.67 -13.27 -3.77
N TYR A 149 5.71 -13.72 -3.08
CA TYR A 149 5.68 -14.71 -2.01
C TYR A 149 6.62 -14.27 -0.87
N PRO A 150 6.71 -14.95 0.29
CA PRO A 150 7.33 -14.39 1.49
C PRO A 150 8.75 -13.84 1.27
N GLU A 151 9.60 -14.54 0.52
CA GLU A 151 10.94 -14.11 0.17
C GLU A 151 10.96 -12.88 -0.74
N THR A 152 10.20 -12.89 -1.84
CA THR A 152 10.20 -11.77 -2.79
C THR A 152 9.53 -10.52 -2.23
N PHE A 153 8.56 -10.67 -1.31
CA PHE A 153 8.03 -9.56 -0.53
C PHE A 153 9.14 -8.89 0.29
N VAL A 154 9.95 -9.68 0.99
CA VAL A 154 11.07 -9.18 1.80
C VAL A 154 12.11 -8.49 0.92
N ASP A 155 12.51 -9.13 -0.18
CA ASP A 155 13.55 -8.59 -1.06
C ASP A 155 13.12 -7.29 -1.73
N LEU A 156 11.84 -7.18 -2.08
CA LEU A 156 11.25 -5.93 -2.55
C LEU A 156 11.44 -4.81 -1.52
N PHE A 157 11.02 -5.03 -0.26
CA PHE A 157 11.13 -3.97 0.74
C PHE A 157 12.58 -3.68 1.14
N LYS A 158 13.48 -4.66 1.15
CA LYS A 158 14.92 -4.39 1.29
C LYS A 158 15.40 -3.39 0.23
N ALA A 159 14.95 -3.53 -1.02
CA ALA A 159 15.31 -2.60 -2.09
C ALA A 159 14.71 -1.20 -1.89
N GLU A 160 13.46 -1.10 -1.45
CA GLU A 160 12.78 0.20 -1.19
C GLU A 160 13.41 0.95 0.00
N PHE A 161 13.92 0.24 1.01
CA PHE A 161 14.56 0.83 2.19
C PHE A 161 16.08 1.04 2.07
N LYS A 162 16.72 0.57 0.99
CA LYS A 162 18.20 0.47 0.89
C LYS A 162 18.94 1.79 1.18
N ASP A 163 18.35 2.93 0.81
CA ASP A 163 18.97 4.25 0.93
C ASP A 163 18.57 4.99 2.23
N LEU A 164 17.71 4.38 3.06
CA LEU A 164 17.18 4.97 4.29
C LEU A 164 17.98 4.52 5.51
N LYS A 165 19.02 5.30 5.85
CA LYS A 165 19.95 5.01 6.96
C LYS A 165 19.31 5.03 8.37
N ASN A 166 18.13 5.60 8.51
CA ASN A 166 17.39 5.74 9.77
C ASN A 166 16.37 4.62 10.00
N VAL A 167 16.40 3.56 9.18
CA VAL A 167 15.52 2.40 9.29
C VAL A 167 16.36 1.13 9.47
N LYS A 168 15.95 0.26 10.39
CA LYS A 168 16.56 -1.06 10.58
C LYS A 168 15.60 -2.15 10.13
N LEU A 169 16.04 -3.00 9.21
CA LEU A 169 15.28 -4.16 8.74
C LEU A 169 15.87 -5.42 9.37
N SER A 170 15.03 -6.21 10.04
CA SER A 170 15.36 -7.54 10.52
C SER A 170 14.45 -8.56 9.84
N VAL A 171 15.03 -9.63 9.32
CA VAL A 171 14.29 -10.69 8.62
C VAL A 171 14.60 -12.00 9.31
N TYR A 172 13.57 -12.66 9.83
CA TYR A 172 13.70 -13.98 10.42
C TYR A 172 13.22 -15.03 9.43
N ASN A 173 14.06 -16.04 9.19
CA ASN A 173 13.72 -17.20 8.36
C ASN A 173 12.92 -18.24 9.18
N LYS A 174 12.48 -19.32 8.52
CA LYS A 174 11.67 -20.39 9.12
C LYS A 174 12.32 -21.02 10.35
N GLU A 175 13.63 -21.27 10.31
CA GLU A 175 14.36 -21.85 11.44
C GLU A 175 14.38 -20.91 12.65
N GLN A 176 14.65 -19.63 12.42
CA GLN A 176 14.63 -18.60 13.45
C GLN A 176 13.22 -18.42 14.03
N ILE A 177 12.18 -18.39 13.19
CA ILE A 177 10.76 -18.31 13.60
C ILE A 177 10.40 -19.45 14.55
N LYS A 178 10.78 -20.69 14.20
CA LYS A 178 10.58 -21.86 15.08
C LYS A 178 11.33 -21.72 16.40
N LYS A 179 12.59 -21.31 16.36
CA LYS A 179 13.42 -21.13 17.57
C LYS A 179 12.89 -20.02 18.48
N MET A 180 12.32 -18.96 17.91
CA MET A 180 11.68 -17.87 18.65
C MET A 180 10.36 -18.30 19.29
N GLY A 181 9.73 -19.38 18.80
CA GLY A 181 8.43 -19.84 19.29
C GLY A 181 7.24 -19.12 18.65
N LEU A 182 7.41 -18.57 17.45
CA LEU A 182 6.33 -18.03 16.62
C LEU A 182 5.60 -19.21 15.92
N ASN A 183 5.03 -20.10 16.73
CA ASN A 183 4.53 -21.39 16.28
C ASN A 183 3.20 -21.30 15.53
N LEU A 184 2.41 -20.23 15.73
CA LEU A 184 1.18 -20.00 14.96
C LEU A 184 1.54 -19.62 13.52
N LEU A 185 2.51 -18.73 13.33
CA LEU A 185 3.05 -18.42 12.00
C LEU A 185 3.65 -19.67 11.34
N TYR A 186 4.47 -20.42 12.08
CA TYR A 186 5.03 -21.66 11.56
C TYR A 186 3.97 -22.71 11.22
N GLY A 187 2.92 -22.84 12.04
CA GLY A 187 1.80 -23.77 11.84
C GLY A 187 1.12 -23.56 10.50
N VAL A 188 0.73 -22.32 10.21
CA VAL A 188 0.10 -21.93 8.94
C VAL A 188 0.99 -22.24 7.74
N ASN A 189 2.31 -22.05 7.86
CA ASN A 189 3.25 -22.30 6.76
C ASN A 189 3.44 -23.78 6.42
N LYS A 190 3.10 -24.73 7.30
CA LYS A 190 3.56 -26.12 7.16
C LYS A 190 3.13 -26.80 5.84
N GLY A 191 2.04 -26.35 5.22
CA GLY A 191 1.56 -26.87 3.94
C GLY A 191 2.26 -26.30 2.71
N SER A 192 3.01 -25.20 2.82
CA SER A 192 3.72 -24.58 1.70
C SER A 192 5.18 -25.04 1.62
N GLU A 193 5.67 -25.15 0.38
CA GLU A 193 7.10 -25.32 0.08
C GLU A 193 7.87 -24.00 0.24
N ARG A 194 7.20 -22.87 0.05
CA ARG A 194 7.77 -21.53 0.24
C ARG A 194 7.78 -21.20 1.72
N GLU A 195 8.95 -20.85 2.21
CA GLU A 195 9.16 -20.73 3.64
C GLU A 195 8.62 -19.41 4.18
N CYS A 196 8.01 -19.46 5.35
CA CYS A 196 7.59 -18.24 6.02
C CYS A 196 8.78 -17.31 6.34
N ARG A 197 8.46 -16.02 6.44
CA ARG A 197 9.36 -14.95 6.85
C ARG A 197 8.68 -14.11 7.91
N PHE A 198 9.45 -13.57 8.85
CA PHE A 198 8.97 -12.53 9.74
C PHE A 198 9.82 -11.28 9.52
N LEU A 199 9.22 -10.29 8.88
CA LEU A 199 9.87 -9.02 8.59
C LEU A 199 9.55 -8.01 9.69
N VAL A 200 10.59 -7.42 10.25
CA VAL A 200 10.52 -6.35 11.25
C VAL A 200 11.23 -5.11 10.70
N VAL A 201 10.50 -4.01 10.58
CA VAL A 201 11.04 -2.73 10.08
C VAL A 201 10.93 -1.68 11.18
N GLU A 202 12.06 -1.28 11.74
CA GLU A 202 12.13 -0.32 12.86
C GLU A 202 12.52 1.06 12.35
N TYR A 203 11.65 2.06 12.57
CA TYR A 203 11.89 3.47 12.31
C TYR A 203 11.74 4.27 13.62
N LEU A 204 12.86 4.58 14.28
CA LEU A 204 12.89 5.22 15.59
C LEU A 204 13.51 6.62 15.50
N ASN A 205 12.69 7.62 15.22
CA ASN A 205 13.13 9.00 14.96
C ASN A 205 12.65 10.01 16.02
N ASN A 206 12.18 9.54 17.19
CA ASN A 206 11.78 10.41 18.30
C ASN A 206 12.34 9.91 19.63
N LYS A 207 13.64 10.15 19.86
CA LYS A 207 14.35 9.74 21.08
C LYS A 207 13.77 10.30 22.38
N SER A 208 13.07 11.44 22.31
CA SER A 208 12.43 12.07 23.47
C SER A 208 11.09 11.44 23.86
N SER A 209 10.46 10.69 22.96
CA SER A 209 9.16 10.07 23.22
C SER A 209 9.32 8.65 23.75
N LYS A 210 8.55 8.32 24.79
CA LYS A 210 8.35 6.93 25.23
C LYS A 210 7.32 6.20 24.39
N GLU A 211 6.55 6.92 23.57
CA GLU A 211 5.57 6.33 22.67
C GLU A 211 6.29 5.57 21.56
N LYS A 212 5.83 4.34 21.34
CA LYS A 212 6.30 3.44 20.30
C LYS A 212 5.10 2.71 19.71
N PHE A 213 4.84 2.96 18.44
CA PHE A 213 3.77 2.33 17.70
C PHE A 213 4.27 1.03 17.08
N ALA A 214 3.47 -0.03 17.14
CA ALA A 214 3.64 -1.21 16.32
C ALA A 214 2.51 -1.28 15.29
N TYR A 215 2.87 -1.39 14.01
CA TYR A 215 1.93 -1.64 12.92
C TYR A 215 2.10 -3.09 12.46
N VAL A 216 1.09 -3.92 12.71
CA VAL A 216 1.14 -5.37 12.46
C VAL A 216 0.26 -5.69 11.26
N GLY A 217 0.84 -6.23 10.19
CA GLY A 217 0.09 -6.44 8.95
C GLY A 217 -0.05 -7.91 8.61
N LYS A 218 -1.29 -8.39 8.36
CA LYS A 218 -1.54 -9.75 7.87
C LYS A 218 -0.77 -9.96 6.55
N GLY A 219 0.09 -10.98 6.52
CA GLY A 219 1.03 -11.24 5.41
C GLY A 219 0.81 -12.57 4.69
N ILE A 220 -0.44 -12.97 4.44
CA ILE A 220 -0.71 -14.23 3.74
C ILE A 220 -0.58 -14.01 2.23
N THR A 221 0.55 -14.39 1.63
CA THR A 221 0.86 -14.10 0.22
C THR A 221 -0.01 -14.89 -0.76
N TYR A 222 -0.56 -16.01 -0.30
CA TYR A 222 -1.68 -16.69 -0.93
C TYR A 222 -2.41 -17.55 0.09
N ASP A 223 -3.74 -17.54 0.02
CA ASP A 223 -4.60 -18.28 0.93
C ASP A 223 -5.50 -19.25 0.17
N SER A 224 -5.21 -20.55 0.24
CA SER A 224 -6.12 -21.59 -0.23
C SER A 224 -7.13 -22.03 0.83
N GLY A 225 -6.97 -21.58 2.07
CA GLY A 225 -7.66 -22.06 3.27
C GLY A 225 -7.05 -23.29 3.94
N GLY A 226 -5.91 -23.78 3.45
CA GLY A 226 -5.26 -24.97 4.01
C GLY A 226 -6.12 -26.23 3.84
N MET A 227 -6.27 -27.02 4.91
CA MET A 227 -7.10 -28.25 4.92
C MET A 227 -8.60 -27.93 4.84
N ASN A 228 -9.04 -26.79 5.40
CA ASN A 228 -10.36 -26.20 5.17
C ASN A 228 -10.38 -25.43 3.84
N LEU A 229 -10.16 -26.16 2.74
CA LEU A 229 -9.94 -25.60 1.41
C LEU A 229 -11.11 -24.71 0.96
N LYS A 230 -10.80 -23.47 0.54
CA LYS A 230 -11.77 -22.58 -0.10
C LYS A 230 -12.29 -23.21 -1.39
N THR A 231 -13.58 -23.03 -1.67
CA THR A 231 -14.20 -23.57 -2.89
C THR A 231 -14.54 -22.47 -3.89
N GLY A 232 -14.39 -22.79 -5.19
CA GLY A 232 -14.84 -21.98 -6.31
C GLY A 232 -14.41 -20.50 -6.24
N PRO A 233 -15.35 -19.54 -6.26
CA PRO A 233 -15.05 -18.12 -6.34
C PRO A 233 -14.34 -17.56 -5.10
N HIS A 234 -14.45 -18.23 -3.94
CA HIS A 234 -13.82 -17.78 -2.69
C HIS A 234 -12.29 -17.90 -2.70
N MET A 235 -11.73 -18.77 -3.56
CA MET A 235 -10.28 -18.87 -3.75
C MET A 235 -9.74 -17.77 -4.68
N ARG A 236 -10.58 -17.21 -5.55
CA ARG A 236 -10.16 -16.10 -6.41
C ARG A 236 -9.85 -14.88 -5.54
N HIS A 237 -8.83 -14.12 -5.96
CA HIS A 237 -8.40 -12.88 -5.29
C HIS A 237 -7.65 -13.07 -3.97
N MET A 238 -7.35 -14.29 -3.55
CA MET A 238 -6.57 -14.56 -2.32
C MET A 238 -5.10 -14.13 -2.39
N LYS A 239 -4.61 -13.66 -3.55
CA LYS A 239 -3.35 -12.90 -3.64
C LYS A 239 -3.37 -11.60 -2.82
N TYR A 240 -4.56 -11.04 -2.55
CA TYR A 240 -4.71 -9.80 -1.78
C TYR A 240 -4.57 -10.04 -0.27
N ASP A 241 -4.43 -11.28 0.19
CA ASP A 241 -4.52 -11.62 1.61
C ASP A 241 -3.26 -11.23 2.44
N MET A 242 -2.32 -10.59 1.76
CA MET A 242 -1.11 -9.96 2.29
C MET A 242 -1.20 -8.42 2.32
N SER A 243 -2.38 -7.86 1.99
CA SER A 243 -2.58 -6.41 1.90
C SER A 243 -2.24 -5.70 3.21
N GLY A 244 -2.55 -6.31 4.35
CA GLY A 244 -2.21 -5.77 5.66
C GLY A 244 -0.71 -5.52 5.81
N ALA A 245 0.11 -6.52 5.50
CA ALA A 245 1.57 -6.41 5.50
C ALA A 245 2.07 -5.35 4.51
N ALA A 246 1.53 -5.34 3.28
CA ALA A 246 1.90 -4.34 2.28
C ALA A 246 1.64 -2.91 2.77
N ILE A 247 0.48 -2.67 3.37
CA ILE A 247 0.07 -1.37 3.90
C ILE A 247 0.99 -0.93 5.04
N VAL A 248 1.17 -1.74 6.08
CA VAL A 248 1.91 -1.30 7.27
C VAL A 248 3.40 -1.03 6.97
N VAL A 249 4.02 -1.84 6.10
CA VAL A 249 5.42 -1.66 5.74
C VAL A 249 5.59 -0.45 4.82
N SER A 250 4.66 -0.22 3.88
CA SER A 250 4.67 0.97 3.01
C SER A 250 4.40 2.26 3.81
N THR A 251 3.55 2.21 4.84
CA THR A 251 3.34 3.34 5.75
C THR A 251 4.65 3.74 6.44
N VAL A 252 5.42 2.76 6.96
CA VAL A 252 6.73 3.05 7.56
C VAL A 252 7.72 3.61 6.52
N LEU A 253 7.67 3.14 5.27
CA LEU A 253 8.46 3.71 4.18
C LEU A 253 8.15 5.20 3.96
N ALA A 254 6.87 5.56 3.88
CA ALA A 254 6.44 6.96 3.73
C ALA A 254 6.87 7.82 4.93
N LEU A 255 6.70 7.33 6.17
CA LEU A 255 7.13 8.01 7.39
C LEU A 255 8.64 8.27 7.39
N ALA A 256 9.43 7.28 6.97
CA ALA A 256 10.90 7.38 6.92
C ALA A 256 11.37 8.33 5.81
N LYS A 257 10.80 8.24 4.60
CA LYS A 257 11.08 9.18 3.49
C LYS A 257 10.76 10.63 3.88
N ASN A 258 9.65 10.84 4.60
CA ASN A 258 9.23 12.14 5.10
C ASN A 258 9.90 12.56 6.42
N LYS A 259 10.79 11.72 6.98
CA LYS A 259 11.53 11.99 8.23
C LYS A 259 10.62 12.40 9.40
N ILE A 260 9.41 11.84 9.47
CA ILE A 260 8.42 12.17 10.51
C ILE A 260 9.00 11.84 11.88
N LYS A 261 8.86 12.75 12.84
CA LYS A 261 9.41 12.60 14.20
C LYS A 261 8.55 11.63 15.04
N THR A 262 8.65 10.34 14.78
CA THR A 262 7.90 9.28 15.47
C THR A 262 8.76 8.03 15.69
N ASN A 263 8.28 7.11 16.53
CA ASN A 263 8.87 5.78 16.74
C ASN A 263 7.84 4.73 16.32
N VAL A 264 8.10 4.06 15.20
CA VAL A 264 7.18 3.06 14.61
C VAL A 264 7.96 1.81 14.26
N VAL A 265 7.36 0.65 14.52
CA VAL A 265 7.87 -0.65 14.10
C VAL A 265 6.79 -1.35 13.28
N ALA A 266 7.05 -1.65 12.01
CA ALA A 266 6.18 -2.50 11.22
C ALA A 266 6.57 -3.97 11.39
N LEU A 267 5.57 -4.84 11.59
CA LEU A 267 5.71 -6.28 11.75
C LEU A 267 4.87 -6.97 10.69
N ALA A 268 5.51 -7.77 9.83
CA ALA A 268 4.86 -8.53 8.78
C ALA A 268 5.18 -10.03 8.93
N PRO A 269 4.28 -10.81 9.57
CA PRO A 269 4.32 -12.28 9.52
C PRO A 269 3.87 -12.76 8.14
N LEU A 270 4.83 -13.21 7.32
CA LEU A 270 4.64 -13.56 5.92
C LEU A 270 4.64 -15.08 5.74
N THR A 271 3.60 -15.60 5.10
CA THR A 271 3.50 -17.03 4.75
C THR A 271 2.49 -17.24 3.62
N GLU A 272 2.46 -18.43 3.04
CA GLU A 272 1.30 -18.94 2.31
C GLU A 272 0.51 -19.89 3.22
N ASN A 273 -0.81 -19.96 3.03
CA ASN A 273 -1.69 -20.97 3.63
C ASN A 273 -2.15 -21.93 2.54
N LEU A 274 -1.44 -23.05 2.41
CA LEU A 274 -1.66 -24.04 1.35
C LEU A 274 -2.00 -25.40 1.93
N ILE A 275 -2.69 -26.21 1.14
CA ILE A 275 -2.79 -27.66 1.38
C ILE A 275 -1.46 -28.34 1.05
N GLY A 276 -1.07 -29.33 1.86
CA GLY A 276 0.15 -30.11 1.66
C GLY A 276 0.23 -31.25 2.66
N PRO A 277 1.14 -32.21 2.47
CA PRO A 277 1.25 -33.41 3.32
C PRO A 277 1.61 -33.10 4.78
N LYS A 278 2.14 -31.89 5.04
CA LYS A 278 2.49 -31.40 6.38
C LYS A 278 1.56 -30.29 6.87
N ALA A 279 0.51 -29.95 6.10
CA ALA A 279 -0.38 -28.87 6.44
C ALA A 279 -0.95 -29.03 7.85
N GLN A 280 -1.15 -27.90 8.52
CA GLN A 280 -1.86 -27.85 9.78
C GLN A 280 -3.28 -28.38 9.58
N ARG A 281 -3.78 -29.11 10.58
CA ARG A 281 -5.08 -29.78 10.52
C ARG A 281 -6.03 -29.15 11.54
N PRO A 282 -7.34 -29.26 11.31
CA PRO A 282 -8.31 -29.19 12.39
C PRO A 282 -7.90 -30.12 13.54
N ASP A 283 -8.20 -29.71 14.77
CA ASP A 283 -7.85 -30.34 16.05
C ASP A 283 -6.36 -30.27 16.45
N ASP A 284 -5.48 -29.72 15.60
CA ASP A 284 -4.10 -29.45 16.01
C ASP A 284 -4.11 -28.35 17.11
N ILE A 285 -3.39 -28.58 18.22
CA ILE A 285 -3.19 -27.60 19.29
C ILE A 285 -1.79 -27.00 19.17
N VAL A 286 -1.70 -25.67 19.10
CA VAL A 286 -0.43 -24.94 18.94
C VAL A 286 -0.19 -24.00 20.12
N VAL A 287 1.04 -24.01 20.63
CA VAL A 287 1.51 -23.06 21.66
C VAL A 287 1.94 -21.75 20.99
N ALA A 288 1.17 -20.69 21.16
CA ALA A 288 1.45 -19.35 20.65
C ALA A 288 2.68 -18.70 21.32
N TYR A 289 3.15 -17.60 20.73
CA TYR A 289 4.32 -16.85 21.23
C TYR A 289 4.20 -16.46 22.72
N ASN A 290 3.01 -16.02 23.14
CA ASN A 290 2.68 -15.67 24.52
C ASN A 290 2.42 -16.86 25.46
N LYS A 291 2.75 -18.09 25.03
CA LYS A 291 2.61 -19.37 25.76
C LYS A 291 1.18 -19.87 25.95
N LYS A 292 0.16 -19.18 25.44
CA LYS A 292 -1.20 -19.73 25.38
C LYS A 292 -1.29 -20.82 24.31
N THR A 293 -2.18 -21.78 24.51
CA THR A 293 -2.52 -22.79 23.51
C THR A 293 -3.72 -22.34 22.68
N VAL A 294 -3.70 -22.66 21.38
CA VAL A 294 -4.79 -22.43 20.44
C VAL A 294 -5.09 -23.75 19.75
N GLU A 295 -6.30 -24.25 19.93
CA GLU A 295 -6.85 -25.34 19.13
C GLU A 295 -7.30 -24.77 17.79
N ILE A 296 -6.87 -25.41 16.69
CA ILE A 296 -7.27 -25.00 15.36
C ILE A 296 -8.50 -25.80 14.97
N ASP A 297 -9.66 -25.16 14.92
CA ASP A 297 -10.89 -25.75 14.39
C ASP A 297 -11.02 -25.54 12.87
N ASN A 298 -10.48 -24.43 12.36
CA ASN A 298 -10.56 -24.03 10.96
C ASN A 298 -9.24 -23.40 10.47
N THR A 299 -8.60 -24.05 9.50
CA THR A 299 -7.33 -23.60 8.91
C THR A 299 -7.47 -22.42 7.95
N ASP A 300 -8.71 -22.03 7.60
CA ASP A 300 -9.05 -20.81 6.83
C ASP A 300 -9.25 -19.58 7.75
N ALA A 301 -9.04 -19.77 9.06
CA ALA A 301 -8.93 -18.69 10.03
C ALA A 301 -7.45 -18.39 10.34
N GLU A 302 -6.54 -18.55 9.38
CA GLU A 302 -5.09 -18.46 9.53
C GLU A 302 -4.59 -17.04 9.85
N GLY A 303 -5.24 -16.02 9.31
CA GLY A 303 -4.79 -14.63 9.45
C GLY A 303 -4.69 -14.18 10.90
N ARG A 304 -5.65 -14.58 11.74
CA ARG A 304 -5.61 -14.25 13.18
C ARG A 304 -4.51 -15.01 13.92
N LEU A 305 -4.12 -16.19 13.44
CA LEU A 305 -3.05 -16.98 14.03
C LEU A 305 -1.70 -16.28 13.82
N VAL A 306 -1.40 -15.89 12.59
CA VAL A 306 -0.13 -15.19 12.28
C VAL A 306 -0.05 -13.81 12.94
N LEU A 307 -1.19 -13.11 13.05
CA LEU A 307 -1.29 -11.84 13.76
C LEU A 307 -1.10 -12.01 15.28
N ALA A 308 -1.67 -13.05 15.90
CA ALA A 308 -1.56 -13.27 17.34
C ALA A 308 -0.10 -13.41 17.79
N ASP A 309 0.72 -14.14 17.03
CA ASP A 309 2.16 -14.25 17.27
C ASP A 309 2.86 -12.89 17.12
N ALA A 310 2.58 -12.15 16.04
CA ALA A 310 3.21 -10.87 15.77
C ALA A 310 2.80 -9.76 16.76
N ILE A 311 1.53 -9.73 17.19
CA ILE A 311 1.02 -8.83 18.24
C ILE A 311 1.68 -9.17 19.59
N SER A 312 1.84 -10.45 19.89
CA SER A 312 2.53 -10.88 21.11
C SER A 312 4.00 -10.44 21.10
N TYR A 313 4.70 -10.60 19.97
CA TYR A 313 6.06 -10.08 19.79
C TYR A 313 6.12 -8.54 19.90
N ALA A 314 5.12 -7.83 19.36
CA ALA A 314 5.00 -6.38 19.49
C ALA A 314 4.89 -5.93 20.96
N ALA A 315 4.12 -6.65 21.76
CA ALA A 315 3.91 -6.34 23.16
C ALA A 315 5.13 -6.69 24.04
N LEU A 316 5.71 -7.88 23.84
CA LEU A 316 6.73 -8.43 24.75
C LEU A 316 8.15 -7.96 24.40
N ASP A 317 8.51 -7.97 23.12
CA ASP A 317 9.89 -7.76 22.65
C ASP A 317 10.08 -6.33 22.16
N VAL A 318 9.18 -5.86 21.30
CA VAL A 318 9.20 -4.47 20.84
C VAL A 318 8.82 -3.51 21.97
N LYS A 319 8.00 -3.98 22.93
CA LYS A 319 7.44 -3.18 24.03
C LYS A 319 6.70 -1.96 23.49
N ALA A 320 5.88 -2.19 22.46
CA ALA A 320 5.07 -1.14 21.85
C ALA A 320 4.05 -0.60 22.87
N THR A 321 3.90 0.72 22.90
CA THR A 321 2.88 1.36 23.75
C THR A 321 1.51 1.35 23.08
N ARG A 322 1.47 1.23 21.75
CA ARG A 322 0.25 1.15 20.94
C ARG A 322 0.48 0.16 19.81
N ILE A 323 -0.52 -0.68 19.55
CA ILE A 323 -0.48 -1.71 18.51
C ILE A 323 -1.68 -1.48 17.60
N PHE A 324 -1.43 -1.40 16.31
CA PHE A 324 -2.45 -1.35 15.26
C PHE A 324 -2.23 -2.55 14.36
N ASP A 325 -3.19 -3.47 14.31
CA ASP A 325 -3.18 -4.53 13.31
C ASP A 325 -4.06 -4.18 12.11
N VAL A 326 -3.59 -4.52 10.91
CA VAL A 326 -4.27 -4.27 9.64
C VAL A 326 -4.37 -5.58 8.89
N ALA A 327 -5.58 -5.99 8.54
CA ALA A 327 -5.81 -7.31 7.97
C ALA A 327 -7.01 -7.37 7.03
N THR A 328 -6.85 -8.10 5.93
CA THR A 328 -7.93 -8.66 5.11
C THR A 328 -8.50 -9.90 5.82
N LEU A 329 -9.12 -9.71 6.98
CA LEU A 329 -9.32 -10.82 7.92
C LEU A 329 -10.59 -11.63 7.67
N THR A 330 -11.72 -10.99 7.38
CA THR A 330 -13.01 -11.69 7.27
C THR A 330 -13.83 -11.18 6.09
N GLY A 331 -14.45 -12.12 5.36
CA GLY A 331 -15.42 -11.77 4.32
C GLY A 331 -16.64 -11.03 4.88
N LEU A 332 -16.99 -11.28 6.14
CA LEU A 332 -18.16 -10.67 6.80
C LEU A 332 -18.06 -9.14 6.89
N MET A 333 -16.87 -8.57 7.06
CA MET A 333 -16.69 -7.11 7.07
C MET A 333 -17.17 -6.47 5.75
N SER A 334 -16.89 -7.12 4.61
CA SER A 334 -17.34 -6.62 3.30
C SER A 334 -18.85 -6.68 3.11
N TYR A 335 -19.52 -7.65 3.77
CA TYR A 335 -20.97 -7.77 3.74
C TYR A 335 -21.63 -6.69 4.59
N ILE A 336 -21.09 -6.41 5.78
CA ILE A 336 -21.67 -5.45 6.73
C ILE A 336 -21.40 -3.99 6.32
N LEU A 337 -20.16 -3.67 5.92
CA LEU A 337 -19.71 -2.30 5.69
C LEU A 337 -19.57 -1.92 4.21
N GLY A 338 -19.83 -2.88 3.31
CA GLY A 338 -19.66 -2.70 1.88
C GLY A 338 -18.19 -2.54 1.48
N LYS A 339 -17.97 -1.78 0.40
CA LYS A 339 -16.63 -1.56 -0.19
C LYS A 339 -16.00 -0.22 0.19
N THR A 340 -16.71 0.60 0.96
CA THR A 340 -16.33 1.99 1.24
C THR A 340 -15.65 2.14 2.59
N TYR A 341 -16.10 1.41 3.61
CA TYR A 341 -15.64 1.57 4.98
C TYR A 341 -14.79 0.39 5.44
N THR A 342 -13.75 0.68 6.22
CA THR A 342 -12.94 -0.35 6.92
C THR A 342 -13.55 -0.58 8.30
N GLY A 343 -13.72 -1.84 8.69
CA GLY A 343 -14.15 -2.20 10.05
C GLY A 343 -13.00 -2.05 11.03
N VAL A 344 -13.26 -1.46 12.20
CA VAL A 344 -12.25 -1.24 13.23
C VAL A 344 -12.77 -1.71 14.59
N PHE A 345 -11.89 -2.38 15.31
CA PHE A 345 -12.10 -2.80 16.69
C PHE A 345 -11.02 -2.16 17.54
N SER A 346 -11.41 -1.52 18.64
CA SER A 346 -10.48 -0.85 19.55
C SER A 346 -10.75 -1.27 20.98
N THR A 347 -9.69 -1.32 21.78
CA THR A 347 -9.78 -1.48 23.23
C THR A 347 -9.87 -0.13 23.96
N SER A 348 -9.93 0.97 23.22
CA SER A 348 -10.00 2.32 23.77
C SER A 348 -10.78 3.27 22.88
N ASP A 349 -11.82 3.89 23.46
CA ASP A 349 -12.66 4.90 22.80
C ASP A 349 -11.90 6.20 22.49
N LYS A 350 -10.84 6.51 23.24
CA LYS A 350 -10.04 7.73 23.03
C LYS A 350 -9.06 7.59 21.86
N PHE A 351 -8.58 6.38 21.60
CA PHE A 351 -7.62 6.11 20.53
C PHE A 351 -8.29 5.67 19.23
N TRP A 352 -9.54 5.21 19.30
CA TRP A 352 -10.43 5.19 18.14
C TRP A 352 -10.84 6.61 17.77
#